data_AF-A0A091BIE0-F1
#
_entry.id   AF-A0A091BIE0-F1
#
_cell.length_a   1.000
_cell.length_b   1.000
_cell.length_c   1.000
_cell.angle_alpha   90.00
_cell.angle_beta   90.00
_cell.angle_gamma   90.00
#
_symmetry.space_group_name_H-M   'P 1'
#
loop_
_entity.id
_entity.type
_entity.pdbx_description
1 polymer ?
#
loop_
_entity_poly.entity_id
_entity_poly.type
_entity_poly.pdbx_seq_one_letter_code
_entity_poly.pdbx_strand_id
1 'polypeptide(L)'
;MLSLAECTSFRYEPYEGAASSTLEDIARREIEILSLESSHPIIVNCVMGTLFLEYTSVSLALDSGEPVSVQELLQASAAYWDDWSERSRGSA
;
A
#
# COMPACT_ATOMS: atom_id res chain seq x y z
N MET A 1 8.63 8.84 1.11
CA MET A 1 7.43 9.59 1.55
C MET A 1 6.23 9.33 0.64
N LEU A 2 5.02 9.18 1.19
CA LEU A 2 3.75 9.04 0.46
C LEU A 2 2.80 10.17 0.89
N SER A 3 2.08 10.76 -0.06
CA SER A 3 1.05 11.78 0.21
C SER A 3 -0.21 11.56 -0.61
N LEU A 4 -1.37 11.76 0.02
CA LEU A 4 -2.69 11.65 -0.61
C LEU A 4 -3.31 13.05 -0.73
N ALA A 5 -3.65 13.46 -1.95
CA ALA A 5 -4.33 14.73 -2.20
C ALA A 5 -5.85 14.57 -2.04
N GLU A 6 -6.47 15.56 -1.40
CA GLU A 6 -7.93 15.59 -1.16
C GLU A 6 -8.47 14.29 -0.53
N CYS A 7 -7.71 13.74 0.42
CA CYS A 7 -8.10 12.52 1.13
C CYS A 7 -9.32 12.81 2.02
N THR A 8 -10.50 12.32 1.63
CA THR A 8 -11.76 12.52 2.35
C THR A 8 -12.13 11.33 3.24
N SER A 9 -11.55 10.16 2.97
CA SER A 9 -11.70 8.97 3.81
C SER A 9 -10.36 8.25 3.91
N PHE A 10 -9.93 7.99 5.14
CA PHE A 10 -8.85 7.07 5.46
C PHE A 10 -9.18 6.40 6.78
N ARG A 11 -9.79 5.21 6.71
CA ARG A 11 -10.34 4.55 7.89
C ARG A 11 -10.14 3.04 7.81
N TYR A 12 -9.58 2.47 8.86
CA TYR A 12 -9.48 1.03 9.04
C TYR A 12 -10.48 0.57 10.10
N GLU A 13 -11.35 -0.36 9.74
CA GLU A 13 -12.33 -0.98 10.61
C GLU A 13 -11.91 -2.43 10.89
N PRO A 14 -11.32 -2.71 12.07
CA PRO A 14 -10.99 -4.08 12.43
C PRO A 14 -12.27 -4.88 12.73
N TYR A 15 -12.22 -6.20 12.57
CA TYR A 15 -13.33 -7.07 12.99
C TYR A 15 -13.54 -7.05 14.51
N GLU A 16 -12.48 -6.80 15.27
CA GLU A 16 -12.52 -6.62 16.71
C GLU A 16 -11.81 -5.33 17.13
N GLY A 17 -12.44 -4.57 18.03
CA GLY A 17 -11.89 -3.33 18.58
C GLY A 17 -12.35 -2.06 17.85
N ALA A 18 -11.64 -0.96 18.10
CA ALA A 18 -12.02 0.36 17.60
C ALA A 18 -11.44 0.65 16.21
N ALA A 19 -12.19 1.34 15.38
CA ALA A 19 -11.69 1.86 14.11
C ALA A 19 -10.52 2.84 14.31
N SER A 20 -9.63 2.91 13.32
CA SER A 20 -8.56 3.92 13.25
C SER A 20 -8.75 4.78 12.01
N SER A 21 -8.37 6.04 12.10
CA SER A 21 -8.51 7.00 10.99
C SER A 21 -7.26 7.82 10.70
N THR A 22 -6.13 7.47 11.30
CA THR A 22 -4.84 8.14 11.06
C THR A 22 -3.84 7.16 10.45
N LEU A 23 -2.92 7.67 9.62
CA LEU A 23 -1.85 6.86 9.02
C LEU A 23 -0.98 6.19 10.07
N GLU A 24 -0.66 6.90 11.15
CA GLU A 24 0.19 6.40 12.22
C GLU A 24 -0.48 5.25 12.99
N ASP A 25 -1.77 5.36 13.31
CA ASP A 25 -2.49 4.29 14.00
C ASP A 25 -2.71 3.06 13.11
N ILE A 26 -3.00 3.30 11.83
CA ILE A 26 -3.19 2.25 10.83
C ILE A 26 -1.86 1.52 10.56
N ALA A 27 -0.74 2.25 10.45
CA ALA A 27 0.59 1.65 10.26
C ALA A 27 1.03 0.78 11.44
N ARG A 28 0.64 1.12 12.67
CA ARG A 28 0.94 0.32 13.88
C ARG A 28 0.17 -0.99 13.95
N ARG A 29 -0.85 -1.19 13.11
CA ARG A 29 -1.71 -2.39 13.12
C ARG A 29 -1.18 -3.53 12.27
N GLU A 30 -0.04 -3.37 11.60
CA GLU A 30 0.58 -4.39 10.75
C GLU A 30 -0.44 -5.05 9.79
N ILE A 31 -1.18 -4.20 9.07
CA ILE A 31 -2.31 -4.64 8.24
C ILE A 31 -1.84 -5.52 7.09
N GLU A 32 -2.40 -6.72 6.98
CA GLU A 32 -2.16 -7.64 5.87
C GLU A 32 -3.30 -7.56 4.85
N ILE A 33 -2.98 -7.16 3.61
CA ILE A 33 -3.93 -6.97 2.51
C ILE A 33 -4.23 -8.32 1.85
N LEU A 34 -5.51 -8.65 1.70
CA LEU A 34 -5.97 -9.85 0.99
C LEU A 34 -6.43 -9.54 -0.43
N SER A 35 -7.27 -8.51 -0.60
CA SER A 35 -7.83 -8.17 -1.90
C SER A 35 -8.34 -6.74 -1.97
N LEU A 36 -8.49 -6.24 -3.19
CA LEU A 36 -9.22 -5.01 -3.50
C LEU A 36 -10.64 -5.35 -3.95
N GLU A 37 -11.66 -4.82 -3.28
CA GLU A 37 -13.07 -5.04 -3.63
C GLU A 37 -13.57 -4.01 -4.64
N SER A 38 -13.27 -2.74 -4.42
CA SER A 38 -13.66 -1.63 -5.31
C SER A 38 -12.54 -0.62 -5.43
N SER A 39 -12.51 0.08 -6.57
CA SER A 39 -11.50 1.12 -6.84
C SER A 39 -11.97 2.54 -6.52
N HIS A 40 -13.28 2.80 -6.41
CA HIS A 40 -13.86 4.09 -5.97
C HIS A 40 -15.24 3.90 -5.31
N PRO A 41 -15.38 4.11 -3.98
CA PRO A 41 -14.29 4.28 -3.01
C PRO A 41 -13.36 3.07 -3.02
N ILE A 42 -12.11 3.26 -2.61
CA ILE A 42 -11.15 2.16 -2.48
C ILE A 42 -11.52 1.37 -1.23
N ILE A 43 -11.92 0.11 -1.42
CA ILE A 43 -12.23 -0.82 -0.34
C ILE A 43 -11.24 -1.97 -0.41
N VAL A 44 -10.41 -2.09 0.61
CA VAL A 44 -9.36 -3.11 0.71
C VAL A 44 -9.75 -4.07 1.83
N ASN A 45 -9.93 -5.34 1.48
CA ASN A 45 -10.16 -6.40 2.44
C ASN A 45 -8.82 -6.87 2.99
N CYS A 46 -8.72 -6.88 4.32
CA CYS A 46 -7.52 -7.26 5.05
C CYS A 46 -7.83 -8.47 5.95
N VAL A 47 -6.80 -9.14 6.45
CA VAL A 47 -6.98 -10.35 7.29
C VAL A 47 -7.84 -10.08 8.52
N MET A 48 -7.66 -8.93 9.17
CA MET A 48 -8.31 -8.59 10.44
C MET A 48 -9.29 -7.41 10.35
N GLY A 49 -9.73 -7.04 9.15
CA GLY A 49 -10.64 -5.89 8.97
C GLY A 49 -10.72 -5.39 7.54
N THR A 50 -11.26 -4.19 7.37
CA THR A 50 -11.40 -3.53 6.07
C THR A 50 -10.83 -2.12 6.12
N LEU A 51 -10.02 -1.76 5.12
CA LEU A 51 -9.52 -0.39 4.92
C LEU A 51 -10.35 0.32 3.86
N PHE A 52 -10.90 1.47 4.23
CA PHE A 52 -11.65 2.37 3.37
C PHE A 52 -10.81 3.61 3.06
N LEU A 53 -10.69 3.93 1.78
CA LEU A 53 -9.84 5.01 1.29
C LEU A 53 -10.53 5.78 0.16
N GLU A 54 -10.50 7.12 0.22
CA GLU A 54 -11.03 8.01 -0.82
C GLU A 54 -10.12 9.23 -0.92
N TYR A 55 -9.55 9.46 -2.11
CA TYR A 55 -8.62 10.54 -2.42
C TYR A 55 -8.61 10.83 -3.93
N THR A 56 -8.12 12.01 -4.33
CA THR A 56 -8.07 12.42 -5.74
C THR A 56 -6.79 11.97 -6.43
N SER A 57 -5.64 12.11 -5.77
CA SER A 57 -4.35 11.65 -6.32
C SER A 57 -3.36 11.23 -5.24
N VAL A 58 -2.37 10.42 -5.63
CA VAL A 58 -1.28 9.97 -4.77
C VAL A 58 0.04 10.45 -5.35
N SER A 59 0.96 10.86 -4.48
CA SER A 59 2.34 11.17 -4.86
C SER A 59 3.31 10.40 -3.97
N LEU A 60 4.39 9.92 -4.59
CA LEU A 60 5.41 9.09 -3.97
C LEU A 60 6.76 9.76 -4.17
N ALA A 61 7.62 9.69 -3.16
CA ALA A 61 9.00 10.14 -3.22
C ALA A 61 9.90 9.20 -2.43
N LEU A 62 11.16 9.07 -2.83
CA LEU A 62 12.20 8.45 -2.02
C LEU A 62 12.42 9.24 -0.72
N ASP A 63 13.15 8.67 0.22
CA ASP A 63 13.51 9.37 1.46
C ASP A 63 14.47 10.54 1.21
N SER A 64 15.14 10.57 0.05
CA SER A 64 15.88 11.72 -0.46
C SER A 64 14.98 12.89 -0.89
N GLY A 65 13.67 12.69 -0.98
CA GLY A 65 12.70 13.66 -1.51
C GLY A 65 12.52 13.61 -3.04
N GLU A 66 13.26 12.75 -3.73
CA GLU A 66 13.12 12.57 -5.18
C GLU A 66 11.77 11.92 -5.52
N PRO A 67 10.95 12.50 -6.40
CA PRO A 67 9.66 11.94 -6.77
C PRO A 67 9.83 10.61 -7.51
N VAL A 68 8.90 9.68 -7.28
CA VAL A 68 8.88 8.36 -7.91
C VAL A 68 7.51 8.12 -8.53
N SER A 69 7.50 7.69 -9.79
CA SER A 69 6.31 7.26 -10.49
C SER A 69 5.94 5.80 -10.18
N VAL A 70 4.67 5.45 -10.36
CA VAL A 70 4.21 4.06 -10.25
C VAL A 70 4.94 3.15 -11.24
N GLN A 71 5.26 3.65 -12.44
CA GLN A 71 5.97 2.89 -13.46
C GLN A 71 7.39 2.53 -13.01
N GLU A 72 8.12 3.46 -12.39
CA GLU A 72 9.46 3.20 -11.85
C GLU A 72 9.41 2.14 -10.75
N LEU A 73 8.39 2.17 -9.88
CA LEU A 73 8.22 1.15 -8.84
C LEU A 73 7.94 -0.24 -9.43
N LEU A 74 7.08 -0.33 -10.45
CA LEU A 74 6.79 -1.58 -11.14
C LEU A 74 8.04 -2.14 -11.82
N GLN A 75 8.82 -1.28 -12.47
CA GLN A 75 10.06 -1.67 -13.13
C GLN A 75 11.12 -2.14 -12.13
N ALA A 76 11.29 -1.43 -11.02
CA ALA A 76 12.21 -1.83 -9.95
C ALA A 76 11.80 -3.16 -9.31
N SER A 77 10.49 -3.36 -9.08
CA SER A 77 9.95 -4.62 -8.56
C SER A 77 10.20 -5.80 -9.52
N ALA A 78 9.91 -5.63 -10.81
CA ALA A 78 10.17 -6.66 -11.81
C ALA A 78 11.66 -7.02 -11.88
N ALA A 79 12.54 -6.02 -11.95
CA ALA A 79 13.99 -6.23 -11.99
C ALA A 79 14.50 -6.99 -10.75
N TYR A 80 13.98 -6.67 -9.57
CA TYR A 80 14.33 -7.39 -8.34
C TYR A 80 13.95 -8.87 -8.42
N TRP A 81 12.73 -9.18 -8.85
CA TRP A 81 12.24 -10.56 -8.93
C TRP A 81 12.92 -11.37 -10.03
N ASP A 82 13.26 -10.75 -11.15
CA ASP A 82 14.03 -11.37 -12.23
C ASP A 82 15.43 -11.78 -11.72
N ASP A 83 16.17 -10.85 -11.13
CA ASP A 83 17.51 -11.09 -10.57
C ASP A 83 17.48 -12.12 -9.43
N TRP A 84 16.47 -12.05 -8.55
CA TRP A 84 16.27 -13.08 -7.53
C TRP A 84 16.01 -14.46 -8.14
N SER A 85 15.16 -14.56 -9.16
CA SER A 85 14.81 -15.81 -9.83
C SER A 85 16.03 -16.46 -10.49
N GLU A 86 16.89 -15.66 -11.14
CA GLU A 86 18.14 -16.12 -11.75
C GLU A 86 19.11 -16.70 -10.71
N ARG A 87 19.35 -15.97 -9.61
CA ARG A 87 20.20 -16.43 -8.50
C ARG A 87 19.68 -17.70 -7.84
N SER A 88 18.36 -17.80 -7.68
CA SER A 88 17.70 -18.94 -7.05
C SER A 88 17.76 -20.20 -7.92
N ARG A 89 17.72 -20.05 -9.25
CA ARG A 89 17.88 -21.16 -10.20
C ARG A 89 19.33 -21.66 -10.32
N GLY A 90 20.32 -20.77 -10.15
CA GLY A 90 21.74 -21.14 -10.15
C GLY A 90 22.21 -21.90 -8.90
N SER A 91 21.34 -22.07 -7.90
CA SER A 91 21.61 -22.77 -6.64
C SER A 91 20.99 -24.18 -6.57
N ALA A 92 20.56 -24.74 -7.72
CA ALA A 92 19.98 -26.08 -7.85
C ALA A 92 20.97 -27.10 -8.41
#